data_AF-A0A432FDG7-F1
#
_entry.id   AF-A0A432FDG7-F1
#
_cell.length_a   1.000
_cell.length_b   1.000
_cell.length_c   1.000
_cell.angle_alpha   90.00
_cell.angle_beta   90.00
_cell.angle_gamma   90.00
#
_symmetry.space_group_name_H-M   'P 1'
#
loop_
_entity.id
_entity.type
_entity.pdbx_description
1 polymer ?
#
loop_
_entity_poly.entity_id
_entity_poly.type
_entity_poly.pdbx_seq_one_letter_code
_entity_poly.pdbx_strand_id
1 'polypeptide(L)' 'MITTISGREEQVIESLKNRQVSENMEQLFEAFEVMMVPHITPREMEKKLAGENYKTRTKNLFPGYIFIKMDMTNEA' A
#
# COMPACT_ATOMS: atom_id res chain seq x y z
N MET A 1 6.15 -8.07 6.72
CA MET A 1 5.65 -6.67 6.80
C MET A 1 6.86 -5.76 6.88
N ILE A 2 6.96 -4.77 5.99
CA ILE A 2 8.03 -3.77 6.00
C ILE A 2 7.47 -2.46 6.55
N THR A 3 8.20 -1.86 7.49
CA THR A 3 7.96 -0.49 7.97
C THR A 3 8.66 0.51 7.07
N THR A 4 7.97 1.57 6.68
CA THR A 4 8.48 2.66 5.85
C THR A 4 7.92 4.01 6.32
N ILE A 5 8.44 5.09 5.74
CA ILE A 5 7.92 6.43 5.96
C ILE A 5 6.53 6.52 5.32
N SER A 6 5.53 6.88 6.12
CA SER A 6 4.16 7.10 5.66
C SER A 6 4.11 8.09 4.49
N GLY A 7 3.38 7.74 3.43
CA GLY A 7 3.26 8.55 2.21
C GLY A 7 4.38 8.30 1.19
N ARG A 8 5.34 7.41 1.46
CA ARG A 8 6.38 6.98 0.51
C ARG A 8 6.28 5.50 0.13
N GLU A 9 5.18 4.83 0.48
CA GLU A 9 4.99 3.40 0.26
C GLU A 9 5.15 3.03 -1.22
N GLU A 10 4.56 3.82 -2.14
CA GLU A 10 4.67 3.58 -3.58
C GLU A 10 6.13 3.65 -4.07
N GLN A 11 6.88 4.68 -3.64
CA GLN A 11 8.30 4.85 -4.00
C GLN A 11 9.16 3.69 -3.47
N VAL A 12 8.85 3.21 -2.27
CA VAL A 12 9.55 2.08 -1.66
C VAL A 12 9.23 0.78 -2.38
N ILE A 13 7.97 0.55 -2.77
CA ILE A 13 7.57 -0.60 -3.58
C ILE A 13 8.30 -0.60 -4.92
N GLU A 14 8.37 0.55 -5.59
CA GLU A 14 9.12 0.70 -6.85
C GLU A 14 10.60 0.36 -6.66
N SER A 15 11.22 0.91 -5.60
CA SER A 15 12.62 0.64 -5.28
C SER A 15 12.88 -0.84 -4.99
N LEU A 16 11.97 -1.51 -4.26
CA LEU A 16 12.06 -2.94 -3.95
C LEU A 16 11.92 -3.81 -5.20
N LYS A 17 10.99 -3.47 -6.09
CA LYS A 17 10.84 -4.18 -7.38
C LYS A 17 12.08 -4.04 -8.26
N ASN A 18 12.63 -2.83 -8.34
CA ASN A 18 13.87 -2.59 -9.10
C ASN A 18 15.04 -3.40 -8.52
N ARG A 19 15.14 -3.48 -7.20
CA ARG A 19 16.16 -4.29 -6.52
C ARG A 19 15.98 -5.79 -6.75
N GLN A 20 14.75 -6.29 -6.65
CA GLN A 20 14.39 -7.69 -6.94
C GLN A 20 14.87 -8.11 -8.34
N VAL A 21 14.66 -7.27 -9.35
CA VAL A 21 15.11 -7.51 -10.73
C VAL A 21 16.64 -7.40 -10.84
N SER A 22 17.24 -6.39 -10.21
CA SER A 22 18.69 -6.20 -10.26
C SER A 22 19.48 -7.35 -9.62
N GLU A 23 18.91 -8.00 -8.61
CA GLU A 23 19.54 -9.08 -7.86
C GLU A 23 19.09 -10.48 -8.33
N ASN A 24 18.29 -10.58 -9.41
CA ASN A 24 17.69 -11.82 -9.92
C ASN A 24 16.93 -12.63 -8.85
N MET A 25 16.27 -11.93 -7.92
CA MET A 25 15.53 -12.51 -6.80
C MET A 25 14.03 -12.59 -7.09
N GLU A 26 13.61 -12.56 -8.35
CA GLU A 26 12.19 -12.50 -8.72
C GLU A 26 11.37 -13.63 -8.11
N GLN A 27 12.00 -14.78 -7.94
CA GLN A 27 11.41 -16.02 -7.46
C GLN A 27 11.13 -16.00 -5.94
N LEU A 28 11.79 -15.10 -5.19
CA LEU A 28 11.66 -15.01 -3.74
C LEU A 28 10.53 -14.08 -3.29
N PHE A 29 10.06 -13.18 -4.15
CA PHE A 29 9.05 -12.18 -3.82
C PHE A 29 7.83 -12.29 -4.75
N GLU A 30 6.69 -12.70 -4.20
CA GLU A 30 5.46 -12.88 -4.96
C GLU A 30 4.68 -11.57 -5.13
N ALA A 31 4.56 -10.76 -4.06
CA ALA A 31 3.75 -9.55 -4.08
C ALA A 31 4.18 -8.52 -3.04
N PHE A 32 4.00 -7.24 -3.38
CA PHE A 32 4.09 -6.08 -2.48
C PHE A 32 2.73 -5.37 -2.47
N GLU A 33 2.09 -5.29 -1.32
CA GLU A 33 0.71 -4.80 -1.20
C GLU A 33 0.57 -3.70 -0.13
N VAL A 34 -0.29 -2.72 -0.45
CA VAL A 34 -0.76 -1.69 0.48
C VAL A 34 -2.27 -1.86 0.61
N MET A 35 -2.77 -1.96 1.84
CA MET A 35 -4.21 -2.11 2.07
C MET A 35 -4.92 -0.77 1.96
N MET A 36 -5.69 -0.61 0.89
CA MET A 36 -6.51 0.57 0.63
C MET A 36 -7.96 0.30 0.98
N VAL A 37 -8.56 1.20 1.77
CA VAL A 37 -9.98 1.13 2.14
C VAL A 37 -10.74 2.36 1.64
N PRO A 38 -12.02 2.21 1.27
CA PRO A 38 -12.87 3.35 0.98
C PRO A 38 -13.06 4.20 2.25
N HIS A 39 -12.89 5.50 2.11
CA HIS A 39 -12.99 6.48 3.17
C HIS A 39 -13.85 7.67 2.69
N ILE A 40 -14.82 8.04 3.51
CA ILE A 40 -15.67 9.21 3.33
C ILE A 40 -15.23 10.24 4.37
N THR A 41 -14.93 11.46 3.92
CA THR A 41 -14.59 12.54 4.85
C THR A 41 -15.85 12.98 5.61
N PRO A 42 -15.73 13.59 6.80
CA PRO A 42 -16.91 14.05 7.56
C PRO A 42 -17.86 14.93 6.74
N ARG A 43 -17.30 15.87 5.95
CA ARG A 43 -18.08 16.74 5.05
C ARG A 43 -18.85 15.97 3.96
N GLU A 44 -18.28 14.90 3.43
CA GLU A 44 -18.95 14.07 2.42
C GLU A 44 -19.97 13.11 3.07
N MET A 45 -19.76 12.75 4.34
CA MET A 45 -20.73 11.98 5.13
C MET A 45 -21.99 12.81 5.39
N GLU A 46 -21.85 14.10 5.70
CA GLU A 46 -22.97 15.04 5.86
C GLU A 46 -23.80 15.16 4.58
N LYS A 47 -23.15 15.33 3.42
CA LYS A 47 -23.82 15.34 2.11
C LYS A 47 -24.57 14.05 1.84
N LYS A 48 -23.96 12.90 2.15
CA LYS A 48 -24.60 11.58 2.02
C LYS A 48 -25.87 11.51 2.87
N LEU A 49 -25.84 11.99 4.11
CA LEU A 49 -27.00 12.02 5.00
C LEU A 49 -28.08 13.00 4.52
N ALA A 50 -27.71 14.10 3.87
CA ALA A 50 -28.61 15.08 3.27
C ALA A 50 -29.19 14.65 1.91
N GLY A 51 -28.78 13.49 1.36
CA GLY A 51 -29.22 13.01 0.04
C GLY A 51 -28.55 13.75 -1.14
N GLU A 52 -27.47 14.49 -0.89
CA GLU A 52 -26.69 15.18 -1.90
C GLU A 52 -25.63 14.28 -2.54
N ASN A 53 -25.13 14.69 -3.70
CA ASN A 53 -23.99 14.03 -4.34
C ASN A 53 -22.74 14.10 -3.45
N TYR A 54 -22.18 12.94 -3.10
CA TYR A 54 -20.98 12.82 -2.28
C TYR A 54 -19.86 12.04 -2.99
N LYS A 55 -18.62 12.24 -2.53
CA LYS A 55 -17.42 11.59 -3.05
C LYS A 55 -16.78 10.66 -2.02
N THR A 56 -16.55 9.42 -2.40
CA THR A 56 -15.67 8.47 -1.71
C THR A 56 -14.23 8.62 -2.19
N ARG A 57 -13.27 8.58 -1.27
CA ARG A 57 -11.83 8.48 -1.57
C ARG A 57 -11.30 7.16 -1.07
N THR A 58 -10.16 6.70 -1.57
CA THR A 58 -9.43 5.58 -0.96
C THR A 58 -8.39 6.14 0.01
N LYS A 59 -8.15 5.43 1.11
CA LYS A 59 -7.12 5.75 2.09
C LYS A 59 -6.36 4.50 2.46
N ASN A 60 -5.04 4.63 2.66
CA ASN A 60 -4.23 3.56 3.22
C ASN A 60 -4.68 3.27 4.67
N LEU A 61 -5.04 2.02 4.94
CA LEU A 61 -5.45 1.54 6.27
C LEU A 61 -4.25 1.44 7.22
N PHE A 62 -3.09 1.09 6.70
CA PHE A 62 -1.83 0.92 7.44
C PHE A 62 -0.75 1.85 6.88
N PRO A 63 -0.84 3.16 7.15
CA PRO A 63 0.18 4.11 6.73
C PRO A 63 1.54 3.73 7.32
N GLY A 64 2.58 3.75 6.48
CA GLY A 64 3.94 3.34 6.83
C GLY A 64 4.18 1.83 6.78
N TYR A 65 3.24 1.03 6.29
CA TYR A 65 3.42 -0.42 6.17
C TYR A 65 3.24 -0.92 4.74
N ILE A 66 4.09 -1.86 4.35
CA ILE A 66 3.99 -2.64 3.11
C ILE A 66 3.90 -4.11 3.49
N PHE A 67 2.90 -4.80 2.96
CA PHE A 67 2.74 -6.24 3.11
C PHE A 67 3.49 -6.92 1.97
N ILE A 68 4.22 -7.97 2.31
CA ILE A 68 5.03 -8.71 1.34
C ILE A 68 4.74 -10.18 1.52
N LYS A 69 4.50 -10.85 0.40
CA LYS A 69 4.52 -12.30 0.31
C LYS A 69 5.88 -12.69 -0.29
N MET A 70 6.73 -13.29 0.53
CA MET A 70 8.08 -13.72 0.14
C MET A 70 8.47 -15.00 0.85
N ASP A 71 9.37 -15.75 0.23
CA ASP A 71 10.07 -16.85 0.86
C ASP A 71 11.26 -16.30 1.65
N MET A 72 11.28 -16.59 2.96
CA MET A 72 12.37 -16.18 3.83
C MET A 72 13.56 -17.12 3.63
N THR A 73 14.58 -16.66 2.92
CA THR A 73 15.83 -17.39 2.72
C THR A 73 16.99 -16.64 3.38
N ASN A 74 18.05 -17.36 3.74
CA ASN A 74 19.32 -16.78 4.21
C ASN A 74 20.35 -16.64 3.07
N GLU A 75 20.00 -17.06 1.86
CA GLU A 75 20.83 -16.90 0.68
C GLU A 75 20.72 -15.44 0.24
N ALA A 76 21.74 -14.66 0.61
CA ALA A 76 21.92 -13.25 0.29
C ALA A 76 22.79 -13.09 -0.96
#